data_AF-A0A7C3T6F6-F1
#
_entry.id   AF-A0A7C3T6F6-F1
#
_cell.length_a   1.000
_cell.length_b   1.000
_cell.length_c   1.000
_cell.angle_alpha   90.00
_cell.angle_beta   90.00
_cell.angle_gamma   90.00
#
_symmetry.space_group_name_H-M   'P 1'
#
loop_
_entity.id
_entity.type
_entity.pdbx_description
1 polymer ?
#
loop_
_entity_poly.entity_id
_entity_poly.type
_entity_poly.pdbx_seq_one_letter_code
_entity_poly.pdbx_strand_id
1 'polypeptide(L)'
;MYEDQVPVAGIQPRPQRRTRGRGTIIRAGLHWQGKGTLVEQLVGLSVDSAGRGCIYTILERSDPPLAALKRTRKELQGLYASQRPGLDLQVEKAFQHEYIQRFFTDDGKGNGRLILRRGFLLLSGNPWDILVRLLTFRLPDRKTVVWRIDTFFDALQRFSRLEPASMDYEERSQAIRQLSESCTMLRMVAPACEQLIQQYWRHHTAQTAMIAIIAIMEYQREHGLYPSDLDQLVEAGHLEAKPIDPYSGKPFLYRQTADGFLLYSVGQDRKDDGGVRGTDEHGRPIVWAEDGDWVFWPWLYH
;
A
#
# COMPACT_ATOMS: atom_id res chain seq x y z
N MET A 1 11.77 35.24 -58.66
CA MET A 1 11.98 35.88 -57.35
C MET A 1 11.36 34.98 -56.31
N TYR A 2 12.23 34.34 -55.54
CA TYR A 2 12.04 33.64 -54.26
C TYR A 2 10.70 32.95 -53.95
N GLU A 3 10.75 31.62 -54.10
CA GLU A 3 10.09 30.66 -53.21
C GLU A 3 10.68 30.77 -51.80
N ASP A 4 9.82 30.78 -50.78
CA ASP A 4 10.18 30.39 -49.41
C ASP A 4 9.09 29.45 -48.87
N GLN A 5 9.24 28.17 -49.19
CA GLN A 5 8.62 27.08 -48.44
C GLN A 5 9.54 26.76 -47.25
N VAL A 6 9.14 27.20 -46.05
CA VAL A 6 9.80 26.76 -44.81
C VAL A 6 9.42 25.30 -44.57
N PRO A 7 10.39 24.36 -44.47
CA PRO A 7 10.07 22.96 -44.19
C PRO A 7 9.68 22.82 -42.72
N VAL A 8 8.44 22.41 -42.46
CA VAL A 8 8.00 21.94 -41.15
C VAL A 8 8.70 20.62 -40.88
N ALA A 9 9.85 20.70 -40.19
CA ALA A 9 10.57 19.53 -39.72
C ALA A 9 9.66 18.68 -38.83
N GLY A 10 9.35 17.48 -39.30
CA GLY A 10 8.60 16.48 -38.56
C GLY A 10 9.26 16.21 -37.21
N ILE A 11 8.62 16.64 -36.14
CA ILE A 11 8.97 16.25 -34.78
C ILE A 11 8.54 14.81 -34.62
N GLN A 12 9.39 13.87 -35.02
CA GLN A 12 9.25 12.50 -34.56
C GLN A 12 9.48 12.46 -33.03
N PRO A 13 8.52 11.94 -32.24
CA PRO A 13 8.71 11.84 -30.81
C PRO A 13 9.78 10.78 -30.50
N ARG A 14 10.97 11.23 -30.08
CA ARG A 14 12.06 10.34 -29.63
C ARG A 14 11.59 9.50 -28.43
N PRO A 15 11.54 8.16 -28.52
CA PRO A 15 11.01 7.29 -27.46
C PRO A 15 11.83 7.33 -26.16
N GLN A 16 13.10 7.73 -26.22
CA GLN A 16 14.01 7.75 -25.06
C GLN A 16 13.69 8.81 -23.99
N ARG A 17 13.00 9.92 -24.31
CA ARG A 17 12.63 10.93 -23.30
C ARG A 17 11.44 10.49 -22.44
N ARG A 18 10.57 9.63 -22.94
CA ARG A 18 9.32 9.22 -22.25
C ARG A 18 9.58 8.26 -21.08
N THR A 19 10.64 7.48 -21.08
CA THR A 19 10.93 6.53 -19.99
C THR A 19 11.55 7.21 -18.77
N ARG A 20 12.42 8.21 -18.97
CA ARG A 20 13.18 8.88 -17.87
C ARG A 20 12.30 9.66 -16.88
N GLY A 21 11.15 10.18 -17.32
CA GLY A 21 10.22 10.91 -16.45
C GLY A 21 9.45 10.01 -15.47
N ARG A 22 9.32 8.70 -15.74
CA ARG A 22 8.38 7.82 -15.03
C ARG A 22 8.92 7.30 -13.71
N GLY A 23 10.20 6.92 -13.68
CA GLY A 23 10.90 6.63 -12.43
C GLY A 23 10.98 7.84 -11.51
N THR A 24 10.85 9.07 -12.04
CA THR A 24 10.79 10.30 -11.23
C THR A 24 9.49 10.41 -10.43
N ILE A 25 8.34 10.09 -11.06
CA ILE A 25 7.03 10.10 -10.38
C ILE A 25 6.99 9.02 -9.31
N ILE A 26 7.37 7.78 -9.65
CA ILE A 26 7.43 6.68 -8.66
C ILE A 26 8.37 7.08 -7.51
N ARG A 27 9.59 7.54 -7.80
CA ARG A 27 10.55 7.99 -6.77
C ARG A 27 10.02 9.11 -5.89
N ALA A 28 9.29 10.08 -6.46
CA ALA A 28 8.64 11.12 -5.68
C ALA A 28 7.58 10.51 -4.74
N GLY A 29 6.76 9.57 -5.23
CA GLY A 29 5.83 8.81 -4.40
C GLY A 29 6.52 8.06 -3.26
N LEU A 30 7.60 7.33 -3.56
CA LEU A 30 8.35 6.56 -2.55
C LEU A 30 9.03 7.46 -1.50
N HIS A 31 9.37 8.71 -1.83
CA HIS A 31 9.97 9.65 -0.87
C HIS A 31 9.03 9.96 0.31
N TRP A 32 7.72 9.98 0.05
CA TRP A 32 6.71 10.24 1.07
C TRP A 32 6.19 8.99 1.77
N GLN A 33 6.47 7.79 1.25
CA GLN A 33 6.03 6.55 1.91
C GLN A 33 6.91 6.20 3.11
N GLY A 34 6.29 5.84 4.24
CA GLY A 34 6.99 5.48 5.48
C GLY A 34 7.75 6.63 6.16
N LYS A 35 7.44 7.88 5.84
CA LYS A 35 8.00 9.09 6.46
C LYS A 35 6.95 10.19 6.52
N GLY A 36 7.09 11.09 7.49
CA GLY A 36 6.21 12.23 7.63
C GLY A 36 4.82 11.81 8.12
N THR A 37 3.83 12.62 7.78
CA THR A 37 2.43 12.41 8.16
C THR A 37 1.78 11.28 7.36
N LEU A 38 0.67 10.75 7.89
CA LEU A 38 -0.20 9.81 7.21
C LEU A 38 -0.69 10.32 5.85
N VAL A 39 -0.99 11.61 5.76
CA VAL A 39 -1.46 12.23 4.52
C VAL A 39 -0.37 12.21 3.46
N GLU A 40 0.87 12.53 3.82
CA GLU A 40 2.00 12.47 2.90
C GLU A 40 2.24 11.04 2.42
N GLN A 41 2.17 10.06 3.32
CA GLN A 41 2.29 8.64 2.96
C GLN A 41 1.20 8.18 1.99
N LEU A 42 -0.06 8.60 2.20
CA LEU A 42 -1.20 8.35 1.30
C LEU A 42 -1.00 8.96 -0.09
N VAL A 43 -0.51 10.20 -0.14
CA VAL A 43 -0.14 10.85 -1.40
C VAL A 43 0.97 10.07 -2.09
N GLY A 44 1.97 9.62 -1.33
CA GLY A 44 3.06 8.78 -1.81
C GLY A 44 2.60 7.49 -2.46
N LEU A 45 1.66 6.78 -1.83
CA LEU A 45 1.03 5.58 -2.38
C LEU A 45 0.28 5.90 -3.68
N SER A 46 -0.53 6.97 -3.69
CA SER A 46 -1.34 7.38 -4.85
C SER A 46 -0.49 7.71 -6.07
N VAL A 47 0.60 8.46 -5.88
CA VAL A 47 1.54 8.85 -6.93
C VAL A 47 2.25 7.63 -7.53
N ASP A 48 2.68 6.70 -6.68
CA ASP A 48 3.27 5.42 -7.10
C ASP A 48 2.27 4.56 -7.90
N SER A 49 1.01 4.48 -7.45
CA SER A 49 -0.08 3.80 -8.18
C SER A 49 -0.29 4.38 -9.58
N ALA A 50 -0.36 5.70 -9.70
CA ALA A 50 -0.49 6.37 -11.00
C ALA A 50 0.71 6.10 -11.91
N GLY A 51 1.92 6.10 -11.35
CA GLY A 51 3.15 5.74 -12.06
C GLY A 51 3.12 4.32 -12.61
N ARG A 52 2.71 3.33 -11.80
CA ARG A 52 2.52 1.94 -12.23
C ARG A 52 1.45 1.79 -13.29
N GLY A 53 0.31 2.46 -13.14
CA GLY A 53 -0.77 2.46 -14.13
C GLY A 53 -0.27 2.89 -15.52
N CYS A 54 0.57 3.93 -15.57
CA CYS A 54 1.20 4.34 -16.84
C CYS A 54 2.09 3.24 -17.43
N ILE A 55 2.84 2.51 -16.61
CA ILE A 55 3.68 1.40 -17.06
C ILE A 55 2.81 0.27 -17.64
N TYR A 56 1.76 -0.15 -16.92
CA TYR A 56 0.81 -1.16 -17.40
C TYR A 56 0.24 -0.80 -18.77
N THR A 57 -0.27 0.42 -18.95
CA THR A 57 -0.82 0.88 -20.23
C THR A 57 0.18 0.79 -21.38
N ILE A 58 1.48 1.02 -21.11
CA ILE A 58 2.52 0.92 -22.15
C ILE A 58 2.85 -0.52 -22.46
N LEU A 59 2.95 -1.38 -21.45
CA LEU A 59 3.20 -2.80 -21.64
C LEU A 59 2.05 -3.46 -22.43
N GLU A 60 0.82 -2.98 -22.24
CA GLU A 60 -0.38 -3.52 -22.89
C GLU A 60 -0.53 -3.00 -24.33
N ARG A 61 -0.35 -1.69 -24.54
CA ARG A 61 -0.63 -1.04 -25.83
C ARG A 61 0.58 -0.92 -26.75
N SER A 62 1.74 -1.40 -26.33
CA SER A 62 2.97 -1.24 -27.08
C SER A 62 3.87 -2.46 -26.94
N ASP A 63 4.82 -2.55 -27.85
CA ASP A 63 5.77 -3.64 -27.99
C ASP A 63 7.17 -3.15 -27.56
N PRO A 64 7.41 -2.85 -26.27
CA PRO A 64 8.65 -2.21 -25.84
C PRO A 64 9.87 -3.10 -26.13
N PRO A 65 10.99 -2.53 -26.61
CA PRO A 65 12.19 -3.31 -26.90
C PRO A 65 12.80 -3.88 -25.61
N LEU A 66 13.46 -5.03 -25.73
CA LEU A 66 14.10 -5.75 -24.62
C LEU A 66 14.97 -4.84 -23.73
N ALA A 67 15.76 -3.94 -24.33
CA ALA A 67 16.61 -3.01 -23.59
C ALA A 67 15.81 -2.02 -22.70
N ALA A 68 14.60 -1.64 -23.13
CA ALA A 68 13.72 -0.78 -22.34
C ALA A 68 13.07 -1.54 -21.18
N LEU A 69 12.68 -2.81 -21.39
CA LEU A 69 12.16 -3.69 -20.32
C LEU A 69 13.23 -3.90 -19.24
N LYS A 70 14.44 -4.35 -19.62
CA LYS A 70 15.58 -4.54 -18.69
C LYS A 70 15.91 -3.30 -17.87
N ARG A 71 15.95 -2.13 -18.53
CA ARG A 71 16.19 -0.87 -17.85
C ARG A 71 15.08 -0.56 -16.85
N THR A 72 13.82 -0.70 -17.26
CA THR A 72 12.66 -0.39 -16.42
C THR A 72 12.60 -1.32 -15.21
N ARG A 73 12.77 -2.64 -15.40
CA ARG A 73 12.81 -3.60 -14.30
C ARG A 73 13.91 -3.27 -13.30
N LYS A 74 15.14 -3.05 -13.77
CA LYS A 74 16.28 -2.73 -12.89
C LYS A 74 16.06 -1.42 -12.12
N GLU A 75 15.47 -0.42 -12.77
CA GLU A 75 15.10 0.84 -12.11
C GLU A 75 14.03 0.62 -11.04
N LEU A 76 12.95 -0.11 -11.35
CA LEU A 76 11.89 -0.42 -10.39
C LEU A 76 12.39 -1.28 -9.22
N GLN A 77 13.20 -2.31 -9.48
CA GLN A 77 13.83 -3.12 -8.45
C GLN A 77 14.67 -2.25 -7.51
N GLY A 78 15.49 -1.34 -8.04
CA GLY A 78 16.27 -0.41 -7.22
C GLY A 78 15.41 0.55 -6.41
N LEU A 79 14.30 1.03 -6.98
CA LEU A 79 13.36 1.92 -6.28
C LEU A 79 12.65 1.18 -5.13
N TYR A 80 12.10 -0.01 -5.40
CA TYR A 80 11.32 -0.77 -4.42
C TYR A 80 12.17 -1.51 -3.39
N ALA A 81 13.42 -1.87 -3.69
CA ALA A 81 14.32 -2.53 -2.72
C ALA A 81 14.59 -1.68 -1.46
N SER A 82 14.45 -0.36 -1.57
CA SER A 82 14.60 0.57 -0.44
C SER A 82 13.36 0.70 0.44
N GLN A 83 12.21 0.19 -0.02
CA GLN A 83 10.96 0.25 0.73
C GLN A 83 10.79 -0.97 1.61
N ARG A 84 10.41 -0.73 2.86
CA ARG A 84 9.95 -1.77 3.77
C ARG A 84 8.47 -1.60 4.02
N PRO A 85 7.67 -2.67 3.89
CA PRO A 85 6.26 -2.57 4.17
C PRO A 85 5.94 -2.12 5.59
N GLY A 86 5.04 -1.14 5.70
CA GLY A 86 4.54 -0.67 7.00
C GLY A 86 4.36 0.83 7.10
N LEU A 87 3.60 1.22 8.12
CA LEU A 87 3.28 2.60 8.42
C LEU A 87 4.32 3.20 9.38
N ASP A 88 4.71 4.43 9.08
CA ASP A 88 5.30 5.29 10.09
C ASP A 88 4.20 6.15 10.71
N LEU A 89 3.96 5.98 12.00
CA LEU A 89 2.94 6.72 12.74
C LEU A 89 3.55 7.58 13.85
N GLN A 90 4.87 7.79 13.84
CA GLN A 90 5.54 8.52 14.91
C GLN A 90 5.09 9.98 14.98
N VAL A 91 4.81 10.60 13.83
CA VAL A 91 4.30 11.98 13.76
C VAL A 91 2.87 12.06 14.30
N GLU A 92 2.00 11.13 13.92
CA GLU A 92 0.62 11.04 14.42
C GLU A 92 0.60 10.81 15.92
N LYS A 93 1.42 9.89 16.39
CA LYS A 93 1.61 9.60 17.82
C LYS A 93 2.06 10.85 18.57
N ALA A 94 3.01 11.61 18.03
CA ALA A 94 3.46 12.87 18.59
C ALA A 94 2.36 13.95 18.62
N PHE A 95 1.55 14.06 17.56
CA PHE A 95 0.37 14.93 17.57
C PHE A 95 -0.62 14.54 18.66
N GLN A 96 -0.85 13.25 18.89
CA GLN A 96 -1.69 12.79 19.99
C GLN A 96 -1.09 13.13 21.35
N HIS A 97 0.24 13.00 21.52
CA HIS A 97 0.91 13.40 22.76
C HIS A 97 0.74 14.89 23.06
N GLU A 98 0.95 15.76 22.07
CA GLU A 98 0.73 17.21 22.20
C GLU A 98 -0.75 17.51 22.51
N TYR A 99 -1.66 16.83 21.83
CA TYR A 99 -3.10 16.95 22.07
C TYR A 99 -3.43 16.66 23.53
N ILE A 100 -2.99 15.50 24.08
CA ILE A 100 -3.22 15.09 25.47
C ILE A 100 -2.77 16.16 26.48
N GLN A 101 -1.60 16.77 26.31
CA GLN A 101 -1.05 17.71 27.29
C GLN A 101 -2.02 18.86 27.62
N ARG A 102 -2.82 19.30 26.64
CA ARG A 102 -3.78 20.42 26.78
C ARG A 102 -5.05 20.06 27.55
N PHE A 103 -5.29 18.77 27.80
CA PHE A 103 -6.51 18.27 28.47
C PHE A 103 -6.27 17.84 29.91
N PHE A 104 -5.05 17.95 30.41
CA PHE A 104 -4.71 17.58 31.77
C PHE A 104 -4.14 18.78 32.50
N THR A 105 -4.56 18.99 33.74
CA THR A 105 -3.93 20.01 34.60
C THR A 105 -2.45 19.71 34.79
N ASP A 106 -1.64 20.72 35.02
CA ASP A 106 -0.26 20.52 35.47
C ASP A 106 -0.25 20.44 36.99
N ASP A 107 0.20 19.31 37.53
CA ASP A 107 0.38 19.07 38.97
C ASP A 107 1.85 18.99 39.38
N GLY A 108 2.78 19.32 38.45
CA GLY A 108 4.22 19.24 38.66
C GLY A 108 4.79 17.82 38.75
N LYS A 109 3.96 16.78 38.67
CA LYS A 109 4.32 15.35 38.78
C LYS A 109 3.98 14.55 37.53
N GLY A 110 3.31 15.20 36.56
CA GLY A 110 2.99 14.64 35.24
C GLY A 110 1.77 13.72 35.23
N ASN A 111 0.97 13.70 36.29
CA ASN A 111 -0.19 12.82 36.47
C ASN A 111 -1.50 13.60 36.67
N GLY A 112 -1.55 14.84 36.21
CA GLY A 112 -2.66 15.76 36.47
C GLY A 112 -4.04 15.25 36.06
N ARG A 113 -5.06 16.03 36.40
CA ARG A 113 -6.46 15.63 36.27
C ARG A 113 -7.03 16.04 34.91
N LEU A 114 -7.88 15.18 34.36
CA LEU A 114 -8.54 15.43 33.07
C LEU A 114 -9.53 16.61 33.17
N ILE A 115 -9.41 17.54 32.24
CA ILE A 115 -10.30 18.69 32.07
C ILE A 115 -11.47 18.27 31.17
N LEU A 116 -12.59 17.83 31.74
CA LEU A 116 -13.67 17.17 30.99
C LEU A 116 -14.27 17.99 29.84
N ARG A 117 -14.43 19.31 30.02
CA ARG A 117 -15.00 20.19 28.97
C ARG A 117 -14.27 20.06 27.64
N ARG A 118 -13.01 19.61 27.68
CA ARG A 118 -12.11 19.53 26.55
C ARG A 118 -11.64 18.08 26.29
N GLY A 119 -11.50 17.25 27.33
CA GLY A 119 -10.88 15.91 27.25
C GLY A 119 -11.84 14.72 27.13
N PHE A 120 -13.13 14.92 26.85
CA PHE A 120 -14.12 13.82 26.82
C PHE A 120 -13.79 12.71 25.80
N LEU A 121 -13.10 13.03 24.70
CA LEU A 121 -12.66 12.04 23.69
C LEU A 121 -11.61 11.06 24.22
N LEU A 122 -10.93 11.38 25.31
CA LEU A 122 -9.93 10.51 25.96
C LEU A 122 -10.58 9.49 26.91
N LEU A 123 -11.91 9.52 27.05
CA LEU A 123 -12.68 8.60 27.87
C LEU A 123 -13.19 7.42 27.04
N SER A 124 -13.56 6.34 27.73
CA SER A 124 -14.19 5.15 27.17
C SER A 124 -15.43 4.78 27.98
N GLY A 125 -16.40 4.14 27.32
CA GLY A 125 -17.65 3.68 27.93
C GLY A 125 -18.87 4.52 27.57
N ASN A 126 -20.03 4.15 28.12
CA ASN A 126 -21.27 4.88 27.91
C ASN A 126 -21.30 6.18 28.76
N PRO A 127 -22.22 7.12 28.48
CA PRO A 127 -22.30 8.38 29.21
C PRO A 127 -22.54 8.23 30.72
N TRP A 128 -23.26 7.18 31.14
CA TRP A 128 -23.55 6.92 32.55
C TRP A 128 -22.31 6.48 33.32
N ASP A 129 -21.51 5.57 32.78
CA ASP A 129 -20.25 5.13 33.38
C ASP A 129 -19.25 6.28 33.49
N ILE A 130 -19.21 7.14 32.47
CA ILE A 130 -18.39 8.36 32.48
C ILE A 130 -18.85 9.29 33.60
N LEU A 131 -20.15 9.51 33.75
CA LEU A 131 -20.72 10.32 34.82
C LEU A 131 -20.40 9.73 36.21
N VAL A 132 -20.55 8.41 36.39
CA VAL A 132 -20.20 7.73 37.64
C VAL A 132 -18.70 7.87 37.94
N ARG A 133 -17.81 7.71 36.95
CA ARG A 133 -16.35 7.91 37.12
C ARG A 133 -16.01 9.37 37.47
N LEU A 134 -16.71 10.32 36.88
CA LEU A 134 -16.58 11.74 37.22
C LEU A 134 -16.95 11.98 38.69
N LEU A 135 -18.14 11.55 39.10
CA LEU A 135 -18.66 11.75 40.46
C LEU A 135 -17.83 10.99 41.52
N THR A 136 -17.21 9.87 41.14
CA THR A 136 -16.35 9.08 42.02
C THR A 136 -14.85 9.43 41.92
N PHE A 137 -14.48 10.48 41.16
CA PHE A 137 -13.09 10.89 40.93
C PHE A 137 -12.18 9.79 40.36
N ARG A 138 -12.75 8.84 39.60
CA ARG A 138 -12.05 7.70 38.96
C ARG A 138 -11.76 7.92 37.47
N LEU A 139 -11.58 9.17 37.06
CA LEU A 139 -11.16 9.48 35.70
C LEU A 139 -9.69 9.10 35.49
N PRO A 140 -9.31 8.65 34.28
CA PRO A 140 -7.93 8.26 34.02
C PRO A 140 -6.99 9.46 34.18
N ASP A 141 -5.80 9.19 34.70
CA ASP A 141 -4.70 10.17 34.74
C ASP A 141 -3.99 10.26 33.37
N ARG A 142 -3.12 11.27 33.24
CA ARG A 142 -2.36 11.52 32.02
C ARG A 142 -1.54 10.29 31.60
N LYS A 143 -0.85 9.63 32.55
CA LYS A 143 0.02 8.49 32.26
C LYS A 143 -0.76 7.31 31.69
N THR A 144 -1.94 7.04 32.23
CA THR A 144 -2.84 6.00 31.76
C THR A 144 -3.28 6.25 30.32
N VAL A 145 -3.63 7.50 29.97
CA VAL A 145 -4.04 7.85 28.61
C VAL A 145 -2.87 7.78 27.63
N VAL A 146 -1.70 8.28 28.00
CA VAL A 146 -0.48 8.18 27.19
C VAL A 146 -0.15 6.72 26.91
N TRP A 147 -0.15 5.87 27.94
CA TRP A 147 0.11 4.43 27.77
C TRP A 147 -0.87 3.75 26.81
N ARG A 148 -2.17 4.09 26.86
CA ARG A 148 -3.18 3.55 25.93
C ARG A 148 -2.88 3.92 24.49
N ILE A 149 -2.52 5.18 24.25
CA ILE A 149 -2.19 5.71 22.94
C ILE A 149 -0.90 5.08 22.42
N ASP A 150 0.13 4.98 23.25
CA ASP A 150 1.38 4.32 22.89
C ASP A 150 1.15 2.86 22.51
N THR A 151 0.42 2.12 23.34
CA THR A 151 0.07 0.72 23.07
C THR A 151 -0.67 0.56 21.75
N PHE A 152 -1.63 1.44 21.45
CA PHE A 152 -2.38 1.41 20.21
C PHE A 152 -1.51 1.69 18.97
N PHE A 153 -0.74 2.78 18.98
CA PHE A 153 0.10 3.16 17.84
C PHE A 153 1.25 2.18 17.60
N ASP A 154 1.85 1.66 18.68
CA ASP A 154 2.92 0.66 18.58
C ASP A 154 2.37 -0.66 18.03
N ALA A 155 1.15 -1.05 18.42
CA ALA A 155 0.47 -2.20 17.86
C ALA A 155 0.13 -2.00 16.37
N LEU A 156 -0.39 -0.83 15.96
CA LEU A 156 -0.64 -0.51 14.56
C LEU A 156 0.64 -0.60 13.72
N GLN A 157 1.74 -0.03 14.22
CA GLN A 157 3.02 -0.10 13.53
C GLN A 157 3.49 -1.56 13.39
N ARG A 158 3.34 -2.38 14.44
CA ARG A 158 3.63 -3.82 14.36
C ARG A 158 2.75 -4.52 13.33
N PHE A 159 1.43 -4.34 13.38
CA PHE A 159 0.48 -4.97 12.47
C PHE A 159 0.71 -4.55 11.01
N SER A 160 1.14 -3.31 10.77
CA SER A 160 1.46 -2.81 9.43
C SER A 160 2.64 -3.54 8.77
N ARG A 161 3.53 -4.14 9.58
CA ARG A 161 4.73 -4.85 9.12
C ARG A 161 4.53 -6.36 9.00
N LEU A 162 3.42 -6.89 9.49
CA LEU A 162 3.08 -8.30 9.34
C LEU A 162 2.52 -8.56 7.95
N GLU A 163 3.11 -9.53 7.26
CA GLU A 163 2.59 -10.00 5.97
C GLU A 163 1.14 -10.47 6.14
N PRO A 164 0.25 -10.19 5.18
CA PRO A 164 -1.14 -10.64 5.25
C PRO A 164 -1.23 -12.15 5.47
N ALA A 165 -0.42 -12.97 4.79
CA ALA A 165 -0.40 -14.41 5.01
C ALA A 165 -0.16 -14.85 6.47
N SER A 166 0.55 -14.03 7.27
CA SER A 166 0.91 -14.35 8.65
C SER A 166 -0.18 -14.08 9.70
N MET A 167 -1.14 -13.20 9.39
CA MET A 167 -2.22 -12.83 10.32
C MET A 167 -3.50 -12.58 9.54
N ASP A 168 -4.59 -13.20 9.96
CA ASP A 168 -5.88 -13.03 9.27
C ASP A 168 -6.38 -11.57 9.36
N TYR A 169 -7.13 -11.14 8.34
CA TYR A 169 -7.68 -9.79 8.32
C TYR A 169 -8.66 -9.55 9.48
N GLU A 170 -9.57 -10.49 9.74
CA GLU A 170 -10.58 -10.35 10.79
C GLU A 170 -9.92 -10.39 12.17
N GLU A 171 -8.93 -11.27 12.36
CA GLU A 171 -8.13 -11.32 13.60
C GLU A 171 -7.44 -9.98 13.87
N ARG A 172 -6.82 -9.38 12.84
CA ARG A 172 -6.17 -8.06 12.94
C ARG A 172 -7.20 -6.97 13.22
N SER A 173 -8.33 -6.99 12.52
CA SER A 173 -9.42 -6.02 12.70
C SER A 173 -9.96 -6.05 14.12
N GLN A 174 -10.18 -7.26 14.66
CA GLN A 174 -10.62 -7.45 16.03
C GLN A 174 -9.59 -6.94 17.04
N ALA A 175 -8.30 -7.24 16.84
CA ALA A 175 -7.22 -6.75 17.71
C ALA A 175 -7.13 -5.21 17.71
N ILE A 176 -7.22 -4.57 16.53
CA ILE A 176 -7.25 -3.12 16.40
C ILE A 176 -8.48 -2.53 17.10
N ARG A 177 -9.65 -3.14 16.91
CA ARG A 177 -10.90 -2.71 17.54
C ARG A 177 -10.80 -2.75 19.07
N GLN A 178 -10.34 -3.86 19.64
CA GLN A 178 -10.15 -4.03 21.08
C GLN A 178 -9.19 -2.98 21.66
N LEU A 179 -8.05 -2.72 20.99
CA LEU A 179 -7.11 -1.69 21.43
C LEU A 179 -7.71 -0.28 21.36
N SER A 180 -8.50 -0.02 20.32
CA SER A 180 -9.14 1.28 20.10
C SER A 180 -10.20 1.61 21.15
N GLU A 181 -10.87 0.61 21.73
CA GLU A 181 -11.91 0.79 22.76
C GLU A 181 -11.40 1.48 24.05
N SER A 182 -10.08 1.56 24.21
CA SER A 182 -9.44 2.24 25.31
C SER A 182 -9.75 3.74 25.42
N CYS A 183 -10.12 4.41 24.31
CA CYS A 183 -10.81 5.71 24.34
C CYS A 183 -11.54 6.04 23.02
N THR A 184 -12.54 6.92 23.08
CA THR A 184 -13.35 7.34 21.93
C THR A 184 -12.52 7.90 20.77
N MET A 185 -11.48 8.66 21.08
CA MET A 185 -10.56 9.20 20.08
C MET A 185 -9.91 8.10 19.23
N LEU A 186 -9.42 7.04 19.87
CA LEU A 186 -8.77 5.94 19.15
C LEU A 186 -9.78 5.15 18.32
N ARG A 187 -11.00 4.94 18.81
CA ARG A 187 -12.10 4.34 18.03
C ARG A 187 -12.40 5.10 16.74
N MET A 188 -12.27 6.43 16.74
CA MET A 188 -12.52 7.26 15.56
C MET A 188 -11.43 7.12 14.50
N VAL A 189 -10.16 7.01 14.90
CA VAL A 189 -9.03 6.95 13.95
C VAL A 189 -8.68 5.52 13.51
N ALA A 190 -9.09 4.51 14.29
CA ALA A 190 -8.77 3.11 14.03
C ALA A 190 -9.17 2.62 12.62
N PRO A 191 -10.39 2.88 12.10
CA PRO A 191 -10.77 2.41 10.78
C PRO A 191 -9.89 2.99 9.66
N ALA A 192 -9.52 4.27 9.78
CA ALA A 192 -8.64 4.92 8.79
C ALA A 192 -7.23 4.32 8.81
N CYS A 193 -6.68 4.02 9.99
CA CYS A 193 -5.38 3.37 10.12
C CYS A 193 -5.41 1.94 9.57
N GLU A 194 -6.47 1.18 9.84
CA GLU A 194 -6.64 -0.18 9.32
C GLU A 194 -6.72 -0.21 7.79
N GLN A 195 -7.53 0.69 7.20
CA GLN A 195 -7.62 0.86 5.75
C GLN A 195 -6.25 1.16 5.13
N LEU A 196 -5.45 1.98 5.79
CA LEU A 196 -4.12 2.31 5.29
C LEU A 196 -3.15 1.12 5.33
N ILE A 197 -3.22 0.28 6.37
CA ILE A 197 -2.44 -0.97 6.42
C ILE A 197 -2.79 -1.84 5.20
N GLN A 198 -4.07 -1.97 4.86
CA GLN A 198 -4.49 -2.74 3.68
C GLN A 198 -3.97 -2.11 2.37
N GLN A 199 -4.10 -0.79 2.23
CA GLN A 199 -3.60 -0.09 1.04
C GLN A 199 -2.10 -0.29 0.86
N TYR A 200 -1.33 -0.25 1.95
CA TYR A 200 0.10 -0.50 1.88
C TYR A 200 0.40 -1.89 1.30
N TRP A 201 -0.24 -2.93 1.84
CA TRP A 201 -0.02 -4.30 1.37
C TRP A 201 -0.49 -4.52 -0.06
N ARG A 202 -1.64 -3.95 -0.47
CA ARG A 202 -2.09 -3.94 -1.87
C ARG A 202 -1.04 -3.34 -2.80
N HIS A 203 -0.45 -2.21 -2.41
CA HIS A 203 0.59 -1.55 -3.21
C HIS A 203 1.85 -2.40 -3.27
N HIS A 204 2.30 -2.97 -2.16
CA HIS A 204 3.45 -3.85 -2.15
C HIS A 204 3.25 -5.07 -3.07
N THR A 205 2.09 -5.72 -3.01
CA THR A 205 1.73 -6.82 -3.91
C THR A 205 1.78 -6.38 -5.38
N ALA A 206 1.21 -5.22 -5.72
CA ALA A 206 1.27 -4.68 -7.09
C ALA A 206 2.70 -4.35 -7.57
N GLN A 207 3.57 -3.84 -6.69
CA GLN A 207 4.97 -3.56 -7.01
C GLN A 207 5.73 -4.84 -7.36
N THR A 208 5.56 -5.89 -6.55
CA THR A 208 6.18 -7.20 -6.78
C THR A 208 5.64 -7.84 -8.06
N ALA A 209 4.32 -7.79 -8.28
CA ALA A 209 3.70 -8.28 -9.50
C ALA A 209 4.19 -7.53 -10.76
N MET A 210 4.36 -6.20 -10.70
CA MET A 210 4.90 -5.41 -11.81
C MET A 210 6.32 -5.85 -12.21
N ILE A 211 7.20 -6.11 -11.23
CA ILE A 211 8.55 -6.62 -11.49
C ILE A 211 8.47 -7.98 -12.20
N ALA A 212 7.61 -8.88 -11.70
CA ALA A 212 7.40 -10.20 -12.28
C ALA A 212 6.89 -10.12 -13.73
N ILE A 213 5.91 -9.26 -14.00
CA ILE A 213 5.33 -9.04 -15.34
C ILE A 213 6.40 -8.58 -16.32
N ILE A 214 7.23 -7.60 -15.94
CA ILE A 214 8.31 -7.13 -16.80
C ILE A 214 9.34 -8.24 -17.03
N ALA A 215 9.67 -9.05 -16.02
CA ALA A 215 10.58 -10.19 -16.17
C ALA A 215 10.01 -11.27 -17.12
N ILE A 216 8.72 -11.58 -17.02
CA ILE A 216 8.02 -12.50 -17.95
C ILE A 216 8.10 -11.98 -19.39
N MET A 217 7.87 -10.68 -19.58
CA MET A 217 7.98 -10.05 -20.90
C MET A 217 9.42 -10.04 -21.40
N GLU A 218 10.41 -9.79 -20.55
CA GLU A 218 11.83 -9.90 -20.93
C GLU A 218 12.18 -11.30 -21.43
N TYR A 219 11.76 -12.33 -20.68
CA TYR A 219 11.99 -13.72 -21.06
C TYR A 219 11.39 -14.02 -22.43
N GLN A 220 10.14 -13.60 -22.67
CA GLN A 220 9.46 -13.77 -23.95
C GLN A 220 10.19 -13.08 -25.10
N ARG A 221 10.81 -11.93 -24.88
CA ARG A 221 11.59 -11.22 -25.91
C ARG A 221 12.89 -11.89 -26.27
N GLU A 222 13.50 -12.59 -25.31
CA GLU A 222 14.77 -13.28 -25.53
C GLU A 222 14.58 -14.66 -26.16
N HIS A 223 13.53 -15.37 -25.74
CA HIS A 223 13.32 -16.78 -26.10
C HIS A 223 12.21 -16.98 -27.14
N GLY A 224 11.41 -15.94 -27.43
CA GLY A 224 10.26 -16.00 -28.34
C GLY A 224 9.00 -16.63 -27.75
N LEU A 225 9.09 -17.22 -26.55
CA LEU A 225 8.01 -17.89 -25.84
C LEU A 225 7.93 -17.38 -24.40
N TYR A 226 6.73 -17.31 -23.83
CA TYR A 226 6.56 -17.09 -22.40
C TYR A 226 7.18 -18.24 -21.59
N PRO A 227 7.64 -18.01 -20.36
CA PRO A 227 8.17 -19.08 -19.53
C PRO A 227 7.07 -20.09 -19.17
N SER A 228 7.40 -21.37 -19.02
CA SER A 228 6.42 -22.40 -18.60
C SER A 228 5.92 -22.17 -17.17
N ASP A 229 6.80 -21.62 -16.33
CA ASP A 229 6.60 -21.37 -14.91
C ASP A 229 7.50 -20.21 -14.45
N LEU A 230 7.37 -19.79 -13.19
CA LEU A 230 8.18 -18.70 -12.64
C LEU A 230 9.61 -19.12 -12.28
N ASP A 231 9.94 -20.42 -12.24
CA ASP A 231 11.29 -20.89 -11.94
C ASP A 231 12.24 -20.60 -13.10
N GLN A 232 11.75 -20.70 -14.35
CA GLN A 232 12.53 -20.30 -15.54
C GLN A 232 13.02 -18.84 -15.51
N LEU A 233 12.29 -17.93 -14.84
CA LEU A 233 12.73 -16.55 -14.68
C LEU A 233 13.94 -16.41 -13.76
N VAL A 234 14.05 -17.31 -12.77
CA VAL A 234 15.20 -17.36 -11.85
C VAL A 234 16.38 -18.04 -12.54
N GLU A 235 16.14 -19.17 -13.20
CA GLU A 235 17.16 -19.93 -13.93
C GLU A 235 17.82 -19.11 -15.04
N ALA A 236 17.04 -18.35 -15.80
CA ALA A 236 17.53 -17.43 -16.84
C ALA A 236 18.10 -16.11 -16.27
N GLY A 237 18.05 -15.90 -14.94
CA GLY A 237 18.65 -14.74 -14.28
C GLY A 237 17.86 -13.43 -14.46
N HIS A 238 16.58 -13.49 -14.82
CA HIS A 238 15.71 -12.31 -14.84
C HIS A 238 15.31 -11.88 -13.42
N LEU A 239 15.17 -12.84 -12.50
CA LEU A 239 14.85 -12.61 -11.08
C LEU A 239 15.84 -13.35 -10.18
N GLU A 240 16.10 -12.80 -8.99
CA GLU A 240 16.96 -13.46 -7.98
C GLU A 240 16.22 -14.59 -7.24
N ALA A 241 14.91 -14.46 -7.11
CA ALA A 241 14.03 -15.44 -6.48
C ALA A 241 12.61 -15.33 -7.06
N LYS A 242 11.79 -16.35 -6.82
CA LYS A 242 10.37 -16.30 -7.21
C LYS A 242 9.66 -15.13 -6.52
N PRO A 243 8.84 -14.37 -7.25
CA PRO A 243 8.08 -13.27 -6.67
C PRO A 243 7.01 -13.86 -5.75
N ILE A 244 7.06 -13.54 -4.46
CA ILE A 244 6.13 -14.03 -3.45
C ILE A 244 4.92 -13.10 -3.37
N ASP A 245 3.74 -13.70 -3.33
CA ASP A 245 2.48 -13.04 -3.05
C ASP A 245 2.31 -12.92 -1.52
N PRO A 246 2.26 -11.69 -0.96
CA PRO A 246 2.13 -11.46 0.49
C PRO A 246 0.83 -12.03 1.10
N TYR A 247 -0.19 -12.34 0.28
CA TYR A 247 -1.49 -12.82 0.76
C TYR A 247 -1.56 -14.33 0.90
N SER A 248 -0.84 -15.06 0.05
CA SER A 248 -0.71 -16.52 0.14
C SER A 248 0.56 -16.99 0.86
N GLY A 249 1.60 -16.14 0.94
CA GLY A 249 2.93 -16.52 1.41
C GLY A 249 3.66 -17.47 0.45
N LYS A 250 3.15 -17.61 -0.78
CA LYS A 250 3.66 -18.49 -1.84
C LYS A 250 3.98 -17.65 -3.09
N PRO A 251 4.69 -18.20 -4.09
CA PRO A 251 4.85 -17.50 -5.36
C PRO A 251 3.51 -17.08 -5.98
N PHE A 252 3.49 -15.97 -6.70
CA PHE A 252 2.31 -15.57 -7.48
C PHE A 252 1.82 -16.71 -8.39
N LEU A 253 0.51 -16.78 -8.58
CA LEU A 253 -0.08 -17.75 -9.49
C LEU A 253 0.11 -17.26 -10.92
N TYR A 254 0.66 -18.14 -11.75
CA TYR A 254 1.05 -17.86 -13.13
C TYR A 254 0.60 -19.00 -14.05
N ARG A 255 0.09 -18.65 -15.22
CA ARG A 255 -0.13 -19.61 -16.32
C ARG A 255 -0.03 -18.94 -17.68
N GLN A 256 0.42 -19.68 -18.68
CA GLN A 256 0.29 -19.26 -20.07
C GLN A 256 -1.18 -19.30 -20.51
N THR A 257 -1.54 -18.41 -21.42
CA THR A 257 -2.85 -18.39 -22.08
C THR A 257 -2.64 -18.37 -23.59
N ALA A 258 -3.70 -18.55 -24.37
CA ALA A 258 -3.61 -18.52 -25.84
C ALA A 258 -3.05 -17.19 -26.36
N ASP A 259 -3.39 -16.08 -25.70
CA ASP A 259 -3.06 -14.72 -26.14
C ASP A 259 -1.95 -14.07 -25.29
N GLY A 260 -1.35 -14.81 -24.35
CA GLY A 260 -0.36 -14.25 -23.44
C GLY A 260 -0.12 -15.09 -22.20
N PHE A 261 -0.33 -14.46 -21.05
CA PHE A 261 -0.21 -15.10 -19.75
C PHE A 261 -1.17 -14.47 -18.75
N LEU A 262 -1.34 -15.15 -17.63
CA LEU A 262 -2.06 -14.68 -16.47
C LEU A 262 -1.08 -14.60 -15.30
N LEU A 263 -1.11 -13.49 -14.55
CA LEU A 263 -0.42 -13.37 -13.28
C LEU A 263 -1.35 -12.75 -12.24
N TYR A 264 -1.56 -13.44 -11.12
CA TYR A 264 -2.52 -13.02 -10.10
C TYR A 264 -2.13 -13.46 -8.68
N SER A 265 -2.75 -12.79 -7.71
CA SER A 265 -2.73 -13.14 -6.28
C SER A 265 -4.11 -13.64 -5.88
N VAL A 266 -4.17 -14.52 -4.86
CA VAL A 266 -5.40 -14.99 -4.21
C VAL A 266 -6.17 -13.90 -3.47
N GLY A 267 -5.64 -12.66 -3.45
CA GLY A 267 -6.35 -11.52 -2.91
C GLY A 267 -6.64 -11.59 -1.42
N GLN A 268 -7.63 -10.79 -0.99
CA GLN A 268 -7.93 -10.58 0.42
C GLN A 268 -8.58 -11.80 1.07
N ASP A 269 -9.42 -12.54 0.35
CA ASP A 269 -10.12 -13.73 0.83
C ASP A 269 -9.23 -14.99 0.87
N ARG A 270 -8.04 -14.91 0.26
CA ARG A 270 -7.01 -15.96 0.19
C ARG A 270 -7.50 -17.23 -0.50
N LYS A 271 -8.51 -17.11 -1.35
CA LYS A 271 -9.05 -18.20 -2.13
C LYS A 271 -8.56 -18.05 -3.57
N ASP A 272 -8.09 -19.16 -4.15
CA ASP A 272 -7.79 -19.19 -5.57
C ASP A 272 -9.08 -19.42 -6.35
N ASP A 273 -9.51 -18.41 -7.10
CA ASP A 273 -10.67 -18.45 -7.98
C ASP A 273 -10.26 -18.66 -9.46
N GLY A 274 -9.03 -19.13 -9.69
CA GLY A 274 -8.53 -19.53 -11.00
C GLY A 274 -8.23 -18.36 -11.93
N GLY A 275 -7.96 -17.18 -11.36
CA GLY A 275 -7.73 -15.93 -12.08
C GLY A 275 -8.98 -15.12 -12.35
N VAL A 276 -10.04 -15.30 -11.55
CA VAL A 276 -11.31 -14.59 -11.73
C VAL A 276 -11.37 -13.42 -10.75
N ARG A 277 -11.48 -12.21 -11.30
CA ARG A 277 -11.62 -11.00 -10.47
C ARG A 277 -12.98 -10.94 -9.80
N GLY A 278 -13.02 -10.44 -8.57
CA GLY A 278 -14.25 -9.94 -7.97
C GLY A 278 -14.78 -8.69 -8.69
N THR A 279 -16.00 -8.32 -8.36
CA THR A 279 -16.74 -7.23 -9.02
C THR A 279 -17.19 -6.16 -8.05
N ASP A 280 -17.38 -4.94 -8.55
CA ASP A 280 -18.06 -3.88 -7.78
C ASP A 280 -19.59 -4.10 -7.71
N GLU A 281 -20.28 -3.16 -7.06
CA GLU A 281 -21.75 -3.15 -6.89
C GLU A 281 -22.54 -3.14 -8.22
N HIS A 282 -21.89 -2.84 -9.34
CA HIS A 282 -22.48 -2.84 -10.67
C HIS A 282 -22.04 -4.04 -11.52
N GLY A 283 -21.37 -5.03 -10.92
CA GLY A 283 -20.87 -6.22 -11.60
C GLY A 283 -19.65 -5.95 -12.49
N ARG A 284 -18.97 -4.81 -12.33
CA ARG A 284 -17.76 -4.48 -13.09
C ARG A 284 -16.54 -5.09 -12.41
N PRO A 285 -15.67 -5.81 -13.14
CA PRO A 285 -14.46 -6.38 -12.54
C PRO A 285 -13.56 -5.29 -11.95
N ILE A 286 -13.11 -5.46 -10.71
CA ILE A 286 -12.16 -4.56 -10.05
C ILE A 286 -10.92 -5.33 -9.60
N VAL A 287 -9.76 -4.67 -9.57
CA VAL A 287 -8.50 -5.31 -9.18
C VAL A 287 -8.44 -5.57 -7.68
N TRP A 288 -9.04 -4.69 -6.88
CA TRP A 288 -8.96 -4.71 -5.42
C TRP A 288 -10.29 -5.10 -4.77
N ALA A 289 -10.93 -6.14 -5.30
CA ALA A 289 -12.12 -6.73 -4.69
C ALA A 289 -11.78 -7.40 -3.34
N GLU A 290 -12.78 -7.48 -2.47
CA GLU A 290 -12.65 -8.24 -1.22
C GLU A 290 -12.74 -9.75 -1.49
N ASP A 291 -13.48 -10.13 -2.53
CA ASP A 291 -13.64 -11.48 -3.05
C ASP A 291 -12.89 -11.69 -4.38
N GLY A 292 -12.50 -12.92 -4.64
CA GLY A 292 -11.85 -13.31 -5.90
C GLY A 292 -10.41 -12.85 -6.02
N ASP A 293 -9.83 -13.14 -7.19
CA ASP A 293 -8.41 -12.98 -7.43
C ASP A 293 -8.02 -11.58 -7.85
N TRP A 294 -6.89 -11.11 -7.35
CA TRP A 294 -6.26 -9.87 -7.79
C TRP A 294 -5.40 -10.16 -9.02
N VAL A 295 -6.03 -10.07 -10.19
CA VAL A 295 -5.37 -10.30 -11.48
C VAL A 295 -4.59 -9.05 -11.92
N PHE A 296 -3.27 -9.16 -11.99
CA PHE A 296 -2.35 -8.09 -12.40
C PHE A 296 -2.06 -8.09 -13.90
N TRP A 297 -2.14 -9.25 -14.54
CA TRP A 297 -2.03 -9.39 -15.99
C TRP A 297 -3.00 -10.47 -16.50
N PRO A 298 -3.77 -10.24 -17.59
CA PRO A 298 -3.82 -9.02 -18.40
C PRO A 298 -4.40 -7.83 -17.62
N TRP A 299 -3.86 -6.64 -17.89
CA TRP A 299 -4.33 -5.39 -17.30
C TRP A 299 -5.66 -4.97 -17.98
N LEU A 300 -6.79 -4.86 -17.26
CA LEU A 300 -8.09 -4.52 -17.87
C LEU A 300 -8.61 -3.11 -17.50
N TYR A 301 -7.76 -2.15 -17.17
CA TYR A 301 -8.22 -0.78 -16.91
C TYR A 301 -8.14 0.08 -18.18
N HIS A 302 -9.31 0.52 -18.64
CA HIS A 302 -9.51 1.63 -19.57
C HIS A 302 -10.46 2.66 -18.95
#